data_AF-A0A962D0D0-F1
#
_entry.id   AF-A0A962D0D0-F1
#
_cell.length_a   1.000
_cell.length_b   1.000
_cell.length_c   1.000
_cell.angle_alpha   90.00
_cell.angle_beta   90.00
_cell.angle_gamma   90.00
#
_symmetry.space_group_name_H-M   'P 1'
#
loop_
_entity.id
_entity.type
_entity.pdbx_description
1 polymer ?
#
loop_
_entity_poly.entity_id
_entity_poly.type
_entity_poly.pdbx_seq_one_letter_code
_entity_poly.pdbx_strand_id
1 'polypeptide(L)'
;MMYKNFINTEDWSKSEIEGLIDVAKQLKDSPFHQNFKNKSFALLFLNPSMRTRTSFELGIQQLGGTAIVLQPGKDAWGIEFEE
;
A
#
# COMPACT_ATOMS: atom_id res chain seq x y z
N MET A 1 -14.06 5.95 14.07
CA MET A 1 -14.45 5.16 12.89
C MET A 1 -13.44 4.02 12.78
N MET A 2 -13.89 2.77 12.67
CA MET A 2 -12.98 1.61 12.60
C MET A 2 -12.50 1.47 11.15
N TYR A 3 -11.18 1.46 10.94
CA TYR A 3 -10.61 1.23 9.61
C TYR A 3 -10.73 -0.27 9.25
N LYS A 4 -11.18 -0.58 8.03
CA LYS A 4 -11.23 -1.95 7.51
C LYS A 4 -9.87 -2.30 6.91
N ASN A 5 -9.22 -3.34 7.45
CA ASN A 5 -7.94 -3.84 6.94
C ASN A 5 -8.18 -4.81 5.77
N PHE A 6 -7.28 -4.81 4.78
CA PHE A 6 -7.26 -5.78 3.69
C PHE A 6 -6.16 -6.81 3.96
N ILE A 7 -6.48 -7.87 4.71
CA ILE A 7 -5.52 -8.90 5.13
C ILE A 7 -5.70 -10.19 4.33
N ASN A 8 -6.95 -10.59 4.09
CA ASN A 8 -7.34 -11.71 3.25
C ASN A 8 -8.63 -11.33 2.48
N THR A 9 -8.98 -12.13 1.47
CA THR A 9 -10.20 -11.92 0.67
C THR A 9 -11.46 -12.54 1.28
N GLU A 10 -11.33 -13.39 2.30
CA GLU A 10 -12.47 -14.06 2.96
C GLU A 10 -13.28 -13.08 3.84
N ASP A 11 -12.63 -12.05 4.37
CA ASP A 11 -13.25 -10.96 5.14
C ASP A 11 -14.07 -9.98 4.26
N TRP A 12 -14.19 -10.27 2.97
CA TRP A 12 -14.83 -9.41 1.98
C TRP A 12 -15.93 -10.16 1.27
N SER A 13 -17.11 -9.55 1.23
CA SER A 13 -18.20 -10.04 0.40
C SER A 13 -17.87 -9.88 -1.08
N LYS A 14 -18.49 -10.71 -1.92
CA LYS A 14 -18.34 -10.65 -3.37
C LYS A 14 -18.58 -9.25 -3.93
N SER A 15 -19.64 -8.57 -3.48
CA SER A 15 -19.99 -7.23 -3.94
C SER A 15 -18.95 -6.17 -3.55
N GLU A 16 -18.33 -6.29 -2.38
CA GLU A 16 -17.24 -5.38 -1.99
C GLU A 16 -16.00 -5.59 -2.88
N ILE A 17 -15.66 -6.85 -3.22
CA ILE A 17 -14.55 -7.15 -4.13
C ILE A 17 -14.85 -6.63 -5.54
N GLU A 18 -16.07 -6.81 -6.05
CA GLU A 18 -16.49 -6.24 -7.33
C GLU A 18 -16.35 -4.72 -7.34
N GLY A 19 -16.74 -4.05 -6.25
CA GLY A 19 -16.53 -2.61 -6.06
C GLY A 19 -15.06 -2.20 -6.10
N LEU A 20 -14.15 -2.96 -5.46
CA LEU A 20 -12.70 -2.71 -5.53
C LEU A 20 -12.17 -2.82 -6.97
N ILE A 21 -12.66 -3.81 -7.73
CA ILE A 21 -12.28 -4.01 -9.13
C ILE A 21 -12.74 -2.83 -10.00
N ASP A 22 -13.95 -2.32 -9.76
CA ASP A 22 -14.46 -1.18 -10.52
C ASP A 22 -13.69 0.11 -10.21
N VAL A 23 -13.31 0.33 -8.95
CA VAL A 23 -12.38 1.41 -8.59
C VAL A 23 -11.03 1.24 -9.30
N ALA A 24 -10.49 0.02 -9.34
CA ALA A 24 -9.24 -0.24 -10.04
C ALA A 24 -9.31 0.06 -11.55
N LYS A 25 -10.45 -0.24 -12.21
CA LYS A 25 -10.67 0.14 -13.62
C LYS A 25 -10.69 1.66 -13.79
N GLN A 26 -11.40 2.39 -12.93
CA GLN A 26 -11.46 3.84 -12.98
C GLN A 26 -10.07 4.48 -12.83
N LEU A 27 -9.28 3.98 -11.86
CA LEU A 27 -7.90 4.42 -11.66
C LEU A 27 -6.98 4.04 -12.81
N LYS A 28 -7.27 2.98 -13.55
CA LYS A 28 -6.50 2.61 -14.75
C LYS A 28 -6.73 3.62 -15.88
N ASP A 29 -7.96 4.10 -16.04
CA ASP A 29 -8.33 5.06 -17.10
C ASP A 29 -7.90 6.49 -16.74
N SER A 30 -7.95 6.84 -15.45
CA SER A 30 -7.49 8.12 -14.92
C SER A 30 -6.61 7.88 -13.69
N PRO A 31 -5.28 7.70 -13.85
CA PRO A 31 -4.43 7.31 -12.72
C PRO A 31 -4.12 8.47 -11.77
N PHE A 32 -4.12 9.71 -12.24
CA PHE A 32 -3.68 10.85 -11.45
C PHE A 32 -4.83 11.53 -10.71
N HIS A 33 -4.78 11.46 -9.38
CA HIS A 33 -5.75 12.09 -8.49
C HIS A 33 -5.05 12.76 -7.29
N GLN A 34 -5.81 13.46 -6.46
CA GLN A 34 -5.30 14.12 -5.25
C GLN A 34 -5.97 13.57 -3.97
N ASN A 35 -6.57 12.37 -4.06
CA ASN A 35 -7.29 11.75 -2.95
C ASN A 35 -6.38 11.49 -1.75
N PHE A 36 -5.08 11.34 -1.96
CA PHE A 36 -4.06 11.15 -0.93
C PHE A 36 -3.23 12.40 -0.66
N LYS A 37 -3.65 13.59 -1.13
CA LYS A 37 -2.95 14.84 -0.84
C LYS A 37 -2.75 15.03 0.67
N ASN A 38 -1.52 15.36 1.07
CA ASN A 38 -1.10 15.50 2.46
C ASN A 38 -1.25 14.22 3.31
N LYS A 39 -1.30 13.04 2.68
CA LYS A 39 -1.27 11.74 3.35
C LYS A 39 0.08 11.06 3.12
N SER A 40 0.59 10.45 4.18
CA SER A 40 1.83 9.67 4.14
C SER A 40 1.54 8.20 4.46
N PHE A 41 2.22 7.29 3.77
CA PHE A 41 2.03 5.85 3.87
C PHE A 41 3.37 5.19 4.19
N ALA A 42 3.44 4.44 5.29
CA ALA A 42 4.59 3.62 5.61
C ALA A 42 4.48 2.26 4.91
N LEU A 43 5.48 1.88 4.12
CA LEU A 43 5.55 0.58 3.45
C LEU A 43 6.64 -0.27 4.11
N LEU A 44 6.25 -1.17 5.00
CA LEU A 44 7.16 -2.06 5.72
C LEU A 44 7.39 -3.36 4.94
N PHE A 45 8.63 -3.61 4.54
CA PHE A 45 9.03 -4.84 3.85
C PHE A 45 10.06 -5.61 4.68
N LEU A 46 9.66 -6.76 5.23
CA LEU A 46 10.57 -7.68 5.92
C LEU A 46 11.35 -8.57 4.96
N ASN A 47 10.84 -8.74 3.73
CA ASN A 47 11.49 -9.48 2.66
C ASN A 47 11.58 -8.61 1.39
N PRO A 48 12.63 -8.78 0.55
CA PRO A 48 12.74 -8.06 -0.71
C PRO A 48 11.55 -8.35 -1.65
N SER A 49 10.90 -7.29 -2.15
CA SER A 49 9.90 -7.41 -3.23
C SER A 49 9.96 -6.20 -4.14
N MET A 50 10.30 -6.41 -5.41
CA MET A 50 10.38 -5.34 -6.41
C MET A 50 8.99 -4.91 -6.89
N ARG A 51 8.13 -5.88 -7.28
CA ARG A 51 6.81 -5.57 -7.86
C ARG A 51 5.89 -4.88 -6.86
N THR A 52 5.77 -5.43 -5.65
CA THR A 52 4.90 -4.88 -4.61
C THR A 52 5.37 -3.49 -4.18
N ARG A 53 6.68 -3.32 -3.94
CA ARG A 53 7.24 -2.03 -3.55
C ARG A 53 6.96 -0.97 -4.62
N THR A 54 7.38 -1.23 -5.86
CA THR A 54 7.22 -0.27 -6.95
C THR A 54 5.76 0.05 -7.22
N SER A 55 4.85 -0.94 -7.21
CA SER A 55 3.44 -0.69 -7.49
C SER A 55 2.76 0.14 -6.40
N PHE A 56 3.05 -0.12 -5.12
CA PHE A 56 2.51 0.67 -4.02
C PHE A 56 3.06 2.10 -4.02
N GLU A 57 4.37 2.29 -4.19
CA GLU A 57 4.98 3.62 -4.27
C GLU A 57 4.36 4.45 -5.40
N LEU A 58 4.29 3.88 -6.62
CA LEU A 58 3.73 4.57 -7.78
C LEU A 58 2.25 4.89 -7.58
N GLY A 59 1.44 3.93 -7.09
CA GLY A 59 0.02 4.16 -6.87
C GLY A 59 -0.25 5.25 -5.84
N ILE A 60 0.51 5.28 -4.74
CA ILE A 60 0.42 6.33 -3.71
C ILE A 60 0.77 7.70 -4.30
N GLN A 61 1.86 7.79 -5.07
CA GLN A 61 2.30 9.03 -5.71
C GLN A 61 1.29 9.52 -6.76
N GLN A 62 0.76 8.62 -7.58
CA GLN A 62 -0.27 8.93 -8.58
C GLN A 62 -1.53 9.54 -7.94
N LEU A 63 -1.86 9.13 -6.71
CA LEU A 63 -2.98 9.66 -5.94
C LEU A 63 -2.64 10.91 -5.11
N GLY A 64 -1.42 11.46 -5.25
CA GLY A 64 -0.96 12.68 -4.59
C GLY A 64 -0.41 12.48 -3.16
N GLY A 65 -0.16 11.23 -2.77
CA GLY A 65 0.38 10.87 -1.46
C GLY A 65 1.90 10.74 -1.43
N THR A 66 2.45 10.61 -0.22
CA THR A 66 3.87 10.34 0.02
C THR A 66 4.06 8.90 0.51
N ALA A 67 4.86 8.10 -0.17
CA ALA A 67 5.25 6.77 0.27
C ALA A 67 6.61 6.82 1.00
N ILE A 68 6.69 6.18 2.17
CA ILE A 68 7.89 6.06 2.99
C ILE A 68 8.19 4.57 3.12
N VAL A 69 9.28 4.11 2.49
CA VAL A 69 9.66 2.70 2.51
C VAL A 69 10.51 2.42 3.73
N LEU A 70 10.11 1.43 4.52
CA LEU A 70 10.84 0.95 5.68
C LEU A 70 11.42 -0.43 5.36
N GLN A 71 12.75 -0.53 5.38
CA GLN A 71 13.48 -1.78 5.18
C GLN A 71 14.30 -2.09 6.44
N PRO A 72 13.74 -2.85 7.41
CA PRO A 72 14.47 -3.31 8.58
C PRO A 72 15.72 -4.10 8.16
N GLY A 73 16.85 -3.88 8.85
CA GLY A 73 18.13 -4.53 8.55
C GLY A 73 18.97 -3.86 7.46
N LYS A 74 18.40 -2.97 6.62
CA LYS A 74 19.18 -2.13 5.70
C LYS A 74 19.35 -0.69 6.21
N ASP A 75 18.30 -0.12 6.80
CA ASP A 75 18.28 1.29 7.26
C ASP A 75 17.84 1.50 8.73
N ALA A 76 17.33 0.46 9.41
CA ALA A 76 16.94 0.54 10.81
C ALA A 76 17.19 -0.77 11.55
N TRP A 77 17.88 -0.64 12.69
CA TRP A 77 18.17 -1.64 13.74
C TRP A 77 19.01 -2.84 13.31
N GLY A 78 20.32 -2.75 13.56
CA GLY A 78 21.19 -3.92 13.72
C GLY A 78 21.18 -4.48 15.16
N ILE A 79 20.10 -4.28 15.92
CA ILE A 79 20.06 -4.62 17.34
C ILE A 79 18.78 -5.42 17.62
N GLU A 80 18.97 -6.57 18.29
CA GLU A 80 17.99 -7.46 18.94
C GLU A 80 17.38 -8.63 18.13
N PHE A 81 18.19 -9.31 17.32
CA PHE A 81 17.96 -10.75 17.08
C PHE A 81 19.27 -11.54 17.21
N GLU A 82 19.98 -11.33 18.32
CA GLU A 82 20.86 -12.36 18.90
C GLU A 82 20.16 -12.88 20.15
N GLU A 83 19.48 -14.02 20.00
CA GLU A 83 19.44 -15.09 21.01
C GLU A 83 19.89 -16.39 20.33
#